data_AF-A0A3S4X9J2-F1
#
_entry.id   AF-A0A3S4X9J2-F1
#
_cell.length_a   1.000
_cell.length_b   1.000
_cell.length_c   1.000
_cell.angle_alpha   90.00
_cell.angle_beta   90.00
_cell.angle_gamma   90.00
#
_symmetry.space_group_name_H-M   'P 1'
#
loop_
_entity.id
_entity.type
_entity.pdbx_description
1 polymer ?
#
loop_
_entity_poly.entity_id
_entity_poly.type
_entity_poly.pdbx_seq_one_letter_code
_entity_poly.pdbx_strand_id
1 'polypeptide(L)'
;MEKPLVVFGDSSAEIFDYIFGKNKNYYPFWASGWSARSLNQIKHSDIDIKPYASTLEGLPKDTIILLHFGMTDIEFGLPILARDTGFYNLPLFLKEMINGIIIFKSFLQDNYGFKNIYPIFTSPPIWLPNSHWENCFKFKPFPLKIRGQMLLDFASEVSKLTTSINCLDKLIVSYKNPVCSPDYTRARVSHHIDFIEAQDLIYSALSELEGMLSQRNPKHTVHYIHKNVGIDTVRKEQKPRENTCR
;
A
#
# COMPACT_ATOMS: atom_id res chain seq x y z
N MET A 1 -13.26 0.65 22.71
CA MET A 1 -14.23 1.12 21.69
C MET A 1 -13.53 1.06 20.35
N GLU A 2 -14.21 0.65 19.28
CA GLU A 2 -13.63 0.64 17.93
C GLU A 2 -13.35 2.08 17.46
N LYS A 3 -12.15 2.33 16.93
CA LYS A 3 -11.70 3.59 16.38
C LYS A 3 -11.90 3.58 14.86
N PRO A 4 -12.16 4.74 14.23
CA PRO A 4 -12.12 4.84 12.77
C PRO A 4 -10.77 4.38 12.21
N LEU A 5 -10.80 3.78 11.02
CA LEU A 5 -9.65 3.29 10.30
C LEU A 5 -9.59 3.94 8.92
N VAL A 6 -8.51 4.66 8.65
CA VAL A 6 -8.21 5.19 7.32
C VAL A 6 -7.03 4.42 6.74
N VAL A 7 -7.13 4.05 5.46
CA VAL A 7 -6.04 3.38 4.75
C VAL A 7 -5.68 4.20 3.52
N PHE A 8 -4.50 4.81 3.55
CA PHE A 8 -3.89 5.39 2.37
C PHE A 8 -2.99 4.37 1.70
N GLY A 9 -2.96 4.35 0.37
CA GLY A 9 -2.04 3.46 -0.33
C GLY A 9 -2.25 3.29 -1.82
N ASP A 10 -1.54 2.30 -2.36
CA ASP A 10 -1.71 1.86 -3.74
C ASP A 10 -2.79 0.77 -3.91
N SER A 11 -2.95 0.23 -5.12
CA SER A 11 -3.91 -0.84 -5.41
C SER A 11 -3.81 -2.09 -4.52
N SER A 12 -2.65 -2.35 -3.92
CA SER A 12 -2.48 -3.47 -2.99
C SER A 12 -3.15 -3.25 -1.64
N ALA A 13 -3.46 -1.99 -1.30
CA ALA A 13 -4.27 -1.68 -0.12
C ALA A 13 -5.71 -2.20 -0.25
N GLU A 14 -6.13 -2.68 -1.43
CA GLU A 14 -7.40 -3.38 -1.61
C GLU A 14 -7.56 -4.57 -0.65
N ILE A 15 -6.47 -5.18 -0.15
CA ILE A 15 -6.58 -6.23 0.88
C ILE A 15 -7.35 -5.78 2.13
N PHE A 16 -7.28 -4.51 2.50
CA PHE A 16 -8.02 -3.98 3.64
C PHE A 16 -9.53 -3.87 3.34
N ASP A 17 -9.93 -3.74 2.07
CA ASP A 17 -11.32 -3.85 1.65
C ASP A 17 -11.85 -5.29 1.89
N TYR A 18 -10.99 -6.30 1.71
CA TYR A 18 -11.34 -7.70 2.03
C TYR A 18 -11.44 -7.89 3.54
N ILE A 19 -10.59 -7.24 4.33
CA ILE A 19 -10.59 -7.39 5.80
C ILE A 19 -11.78 -6.66 6.44
N PHE A 20 -12.09 -5.43 6.01
CA PHE A 20 -13.05 -4.55 6.71
C PHE A 20 -14.36 -4.32 5.96
N GLY A 21 -14.42 -4.61 4.66
CA GLY A 21 -15.66 -4.58 3.89
C GLY A 21 -16.34 -3.20 3.87
N LYS A 22 -17.63 -3.21 4.19
CA LYS A 22 -18.49 -2.00 4.28
C LYS A 22 -18.60 -1.45 5.70
N ASN A 23 -17.62 -1.70 6.57
CA ASN A 23 -17.65 -1.14 7.92
C ASN A 23 -17.75 0.40 7.81
N LYS A 24 -18.74 1.00 8.48
CA LYS A 24 -18.99 2.45 8.44
C LYS A 24 -17.83 3.30 8.97
N ASN A 25 -16.95 2.70 9.76
CA ASN A 25 -15.77 3.33 10.34
C ASN A 25 -14.50 3.07 9.51
N TYR A 26 -14.61 2.39 8.36
CA TYR A 26 -13.50 2.09 7.47
C TYR A 26 -13.49 3.00 6.24
N TYR A 27 -12.36 3.65 5.99
CA TYR A 27 -12.16 4.65 4.95
C TYR A 27 -11.00 4.24 4.00
N PRO A 28 -11.31 3.60 2.86
CA PRO A 28 -10.30 3.12 1.90
C PRO A 28 -9.80 4.25 0.98
N PHE A 29 -8.88 5.06 1.46
CA PHE A 29 -8.28 6.18 0.74
C PHE A 29 -7.06 5.76 -0.09
N TRP A 30 -7.15 4.64 -0.79
CA TRP A 30 -6.09 4.16 -1.67
C TRP A 30 -6.43 4.42 -3.14
N ALA A 31 -5.44 4.45 -4.02
CA ALA A 31 -5.65 4.61 -5.46
C ALA A 31 -4.57 3.88 -6.27
N SER A 32 -4.93 3.38 -7.46
CA SER A 32 -3.97 2.63 -8.28
C SER A 32 -2.81 3.54 -8.71
N GLY A 33 -1.58 3.01 -8.66
CA GLY A 33 -0.39 3.76 -9.05
C GLY A 33 0.06 4.84 -8.06
N TRP A 34 -0.55 4.96 -6.88
CA TRP A 34 -0.13 5.94 -5.89
C TRP A 34 1.17 5.50 -5.20
N SER A 35 2.28 6.17 -5.50
CA SER A 35 3.61 5.75 -5.07
C SER A 35 4.09 6.47 -3.80
N ALA A 36 4.91 5.82 -2.98
CA ALA A 36 5.53 6.41 -1.80
C ALA A 36 6.33 7.66 -2.18
N ARG A 37 7.10 7.62 -3.28
CA ARG A 37 7.87 8.77 -3.76
C ARG A 37 7.00 9.97 -4.10
N SER A 38 5.80 9.76 -4.64
CA SER A 38 4.92 10.87 -5.01
C SER A 38 4.46 11.69 -3.80
N LEU A 39 4.44 11.08 -2.60
CA LEU A 39 4.09 11.76 -1.36
C LEU A 39 5.07 12.90 -0.99
N ASN A 40 6.29 12.90 -1.52
CA ASN A 40 7.21 14.03 -1.34
C ASN A 40 6.64 15.36 -1.88
N GLN A 41 5.73 15.29 -2.86
CA GLN A 41 5.10 16.49 -3.45
C GLN A 41 4.20 17.24 -2.47
N ILE A 42 3.82 16.61 -1.34
CA ILE A 42 2.98 17.24 -0.33
C ILE A 42 3.65 18.44 0.36
N LYS A 43 4.98 18.54 0.25
CA LYS A 43 5.76 19.73 0.66
C LYS A 43 5.43 20.97 -0.18
N HIS A 44 4.85 20.78 -1.36
CA HIS A 44 4.60 21.83 -2.34
C HIS A 44 3.11 21.98 -2.66
N SER A 45 2.33 20.89 -2.57
CA SER A 45 0.90 20.91 -2.86
C SER A 45 0.17 19.77 -2.14
N ASP A 46 -0.99 20.07 -1.56
CA ASP A 46 -1.89 19.10 -0.93
C ASP A 46 -2.89 18.46 -1.91
N ILE A 47 -2.67 18.58 -3.22
CA ILE A 47 -3.61 18.14 -4.27
C ILE A 47 -4.01 16.66 -4.15
N ASP A 48 -3.11 15.83 -3.63
CA ASP A 48 -3.35 14.39 -3.41
C ASP A 48 -4.26 14.12 -2.20
N ILE A 49 -4.32 15.06 -1.24
CA ILE A 49 -5.08 14.90 0.01
C ILE A 49 -6.39 15.68 -0.01
N LYS A 50 -6.45 16.76 -0.79
CA LYS A 50 -7.64 17.59 -0.96
C LYS A 50 -8.94 16.80 -1.21
N PRO A 51 -8.98 15.72 -2.02
CA PRO A 51 -10.18 14.91 -2.19
C PRO A 51 -10.72 14.28 -0.90
N TYR A 52 -9.87 14.09 0.11
CA TYR A 52 -10.17 13.41 1.36
C TYR A 52 -10.32 14.38 2.54
N ALA A 53 -9.96 15.65 2.37
CA ALA A 53 -9.81 16.63 3.46
C ALA A 53 -11.06 16.77 4.34
N SER A 54 -12.24 16.91 3.75
CA SER A 54 -13.50 17.05 4.49
C SER A 54 -13.81 15.86 5.39
N THR A 55 -13.44 14.65 4.96
CA THR A 55 -13.60 13.45 5.79
C THR A 55 -12.56 13.46 6.91
N LEU A 56 -11.30 13.76 6.61
CA LEU A 56 -10.22 13.81 7.60
C LEU A 56 -10.47 14.86 8.69
N GLU A 57 -11.03 16.03 8.34
CA GLU A 57 -11.40 17.09 9.29
C GLU A 57 -12.46 16.63 10.30
N GLY A 58 -13.40 15.78 9.86
CA GLY A 58 -14.47 15.24 10.69
C GLY A 58 -14.08 14.04 11.55
N LEU A 59 -12.88 13.46 11.35
CA LEU A 59 -12.46 12.25 12.05
C LEU A 59 -11.84 12.55 13.44
N PRO A 60 -12.06 11.68 14.44
CA PRO A 60 -11.38 11.75 15.74
C PRO A 60 -9.85 11.70 15.62
N LYS A 61 -9.13 12.39 16.51
CA LYS A 61 -7.66 12.49 16.46
C LYS A 61 -6.93 11.19 16.84
N ASP A 62 -7.64 10.26 17.48
CA ASP A 62 -7.18 8.92 17.79
C ASP A 62 -7.51 7.89 16.68
N THR A 63 -8.07 8.32 15.54
CA THR A 63 -8.23 7.50 14.33
C THR A 63 -6.95 6.75 13.98
N ILE A 64 -7.08 5.47 13.63
CA ILE A 64 -5.97 4.64 13.14
C ILE A 64 -5.78 4.92 11.66
N ILE A 65 -4.56 5.25 11.25
CA ILE A 65 -4.20 5.48 9.86
C ILE A 65 -3.12 4.50 9.46
N LEU A 66 -3.37 3.77 8.37
CA LEU A 66 -2.39 2.89 7.74
C LEU A 66 -1.85 3.54 6.47
N LEU A 67 -0.53 3.52 6.30
CA LEU A 67 0.17 3.98 5.10
C LEU A 67 0.73 2.76 4.36
N HIS A 68 0.00 2.30 3.34
CA HIS A 68 0.34 1.13 2.53
C HIS A 68 0.93 1.57 1.19
N PHE A 69 2.25 1.74 1.14
CA PHE A 69 2.95 2.21 -0.06
C PHE A 69 4.25 1.44 -0.27
N GLY A 70 4.81 1.57 -1.48
CA GLY A 70 6.17 1.13 -1.83
C GLY A 70 6.22 0.02 -2.88
N MET A 71 5.20 -0.84 -2.94
CA MET A 71 5.11 -1.87 -4.00
C MET A 71 5.09 -1.20 -5.37
N THR A 72 4.24 -0.20 -5.57
CA THR A 72 4.16 0.54 -6.84
C THR A 72 5.51 1.12 -7.26
N ASP A 73 6.28 1.68 -6.33
CA ASP A 73 7.58 2.27 -6.61
C ASP A 73 8.58 1.22 -7.12
N ILE A 74 8.64 0.05 -6.49
CA ILE A 74 9.63 -1.00 -6.81
C ILE A 74 9.23 -1.85 -8.01
N GLU A 75 7.95 -2.22 -8.13
CA GLU A 75 7.44 -3.08 -9.20
C GLU A 75 7.27 -2.35 -10.53
N PHE A 76 6.94 -1.05 -10.49
CA PHE A 76 6.61 -0.27 -11.69
C PHE A 76 7.49 0.98 -11.82
N GLY A 77 7.57 1.81 -10.79
CA GLY A 77 8.24 3.11 -10.85
C GLY A 77 9.73 3.00 -11.21
N LEU A 78 10.46 2.12 -10.54
CA LEU A 78 11.88 1.92 -10.74
C LEU A 78 12.21 1.27 -12.10
N PRO A 79 11.53 0.19 -12.54
CA PRO A 79 11.74 -0.36 -13.88
C PRO A 79 11.43 0.63 -15.00
N ILE A 80 10.36 1.42 -14.88
CA ILE A 80 10.01 2.46 -15.87
C ILE A 80 11.11 3.52 -15.92
N LEU A 81 11.55 4.02 -14.77
CA LEU A 81 12.66 4.97 -14.70
C LEU A 81 13.92 4.41 -15.38
N ALA A 82 14.33 3.19 -14.99
CA ALA A 82 15.52 2.56 -15.54
C ALA A 82 15.43 2.31 -17.07
N ARG A 83 14.23 1.99 -17.58
CA ARG A 83 13.97 1.87 -19.02
C ARG A 83 14.14 3.22 -19.72
N ASP A 84 13.55 4.28 -19.17
CA ASP A 84 13.46 5.58 -19.83
C ASP A 84 14.77 6.38 -19.77
N THR A 85 15.59 6.17 -18.74
CA THR A 85 16.85 6.89 -18.54
C THR A 85 18.10 6.03 -18.80
N GLY A 86 17.95 4.70 -18.89
CA GLY A 86 19.06 3.76 -18.95
C GLY A 86 19.86 3.62 -17.64
N PHE A 87 19.48 4.35 -16.57
CA PHE A 87 20.22 4.38 -15.31
C PHE A 87 19.30 4.68 -14.12
N TYR A 88 19.57 4.05 -12.97
CA TYR A 88 18.91 4.38 -11.71
C TYR A 88 19.91 4.40 -10.55
N ASN A 89 19.71 5.34 -9.62
CA ASN A 89 20.44 5.41 -8.35
C ASN A 89 19.56 4.79 -7.25
N LEU A 90 19.79 3.51 -6.94
CA LEU A 90 18.97 2.78 -5.97
C LEU A 90 18.99 3.40 -4.56
N PRO A 91 20.15 3.76 -3.97
CA PRO A 91 20.16 4.43 -2.67
C PRO A 91 19.32 5.71 -2.64
N LEU A 92 19.42 6.55 -3.68
CA LEU A 92 18.61 7.76 -3.78
C LEU A 92 17.12 7.41 -3.92
N PHE A 93 16.78 6.44 -4.75
CA PHE A 93 15.40 6.00 -4.98
C PHE A 93 14.73 5.51 -3.69
N LEU A 94 15.41 4.65 -2.93
CA LEU A 94 14.92 4.17 -1.63
C LEU A 94 14.80 5.33 -0.63
N LYS A 95 15.77 6.25 -0.60
CA LYS A 95 15.69 7.44 0.26
C LYS A 95 14.46 8.30 -0.06
N GLU A 96 14.13 8.49 -1.34
CA GLU A 96 12.94 9.22 -1.76
C GLU A 96 11.64 8.51 -1.33
N MET A 97 11.58 7.18 -1.42
CA MET A 97 10.45 6.40 -0.91
C MET A 97 10.28 6.56 0.61
N ILE A 98 11.37 6.40 1.37
CA ILE A 98 11.37 6.53 2.84
C ILE A 98 10.92 7.93 3.24
N ASN A 99 11.50 8.97 2.62
CA ASN A 99 11.12 10.35 2.86
C ASN A 99 9.63 10.58 2.62
N GLY A 100 9.08 10.05 1.52
CA GLY A 100 7.67 10.20 1.20
C GLY A 100 6.74 9.73 2.32
N ILE A 101 7.03 8.58 2.92
CA ILE A 101 6.26 8.05 4.05
C ILE A 101 6.38 8.94 5.29
N ILE A 102 7.61 9.32 5.66
CA ILE A 102 7.83 10.13 6.86
C ILE A 102 7.21 11.52 6.73
N ILE A 103 7.38 12.16 5.57
CA ILE A 103 6.77 13.46 5.27
C ILE A 103 5.25 13.37 5.32
N PHE A 104 4.66 12.33 4.73
CA PHE A 104 3.21 12.20 4.71
C PHE A 104 2.65 11.93 6.10
N LYS A 105 3.34 11.11 6.89
CA LYS A 105 3.02 10.94 8.31
C LYS A 105 3.05 12.30 9.05
N SER A 106 4.12 13.06 8.95
CA SER A 106 4.22 14.38 9.59
C SER A 106 3.13 15.33 9.11
N PHE A 107 2.83 15.35 7.81
CA PHE A 107 1.74 16.15 7.26
C PHE A 107 0.39 15.83 7.92
N LEU A 108 0.04 14.56 8.07
CA LEU A 108 -1.20 14.13 8.72
C LEU A 108 -1.24 14.49 10.22
N GLN A 109 -0.08 14.46 10.90
CA GLN A 109 0.04 14.88 12.29
C GLN A 109 -0.16 16.39 12.43
N ASP A 110 0.56 17.18 11.62
CA ASP A 110 0.63 18.63 11.76
C ASP A 110 -0.66 19.31 11.29
N ASN A 111 -1.29 18.80 10.22
CA ASN A 111 -2.46 19.44 9.62
C ASN A 111 -3.79 18.88 10.13
N TYR A 112 -3.84 17.61 10.53
CA TYR A 112 -5.07 16.96 10.97
C TYR A 112 -5.02 16.47 12.43
N GLY A 113 -3.87 16.49 13.10
CA GLY A 113 -3.74 16.15 14.52
C GLY A 113 -3.79 14.65 14.84
N PHE A 114 -3.68 13.78 13.83
CA PHE A 114 -3.74 12.33 14.04
C PHE A 114 -2.51 11.80 14.78
N LYS A 115 -2.71 10.86 15.70
CA LYS A 115 -1.61 10.29 16.50
C LYS A 115 -1.24 8.86 16.12
N ASN A 116 -2.21 8.07 15.67
CA ASN A 116 -2.07 6.63 15.44
C ASN A 116 -1.81 6.34 13.95
N ILE A 117 -0.62 6.68 13.46
CA ILE A 117 -0.25 6.54 12.04
C ILE A 117 0.87 5.50 11.88
N TYR A 118 0.58 4.44 11.15
CA TYR A 118 1.45 3.28 10.98
C TYR A 118 1.70 2.99 9.50
N PRO A 119 2.96 3.08 9.01
CA PRO A 119 3.33 2.42 7.77
C PRO A 119 3.08 0.91 7.89
N ILE A 120 2.49 0.32 6.86
CA ILE A 120 2.18 -1.12 6.83
C ILE A 120 2.71 -1.76 5.53
N PHE A 121 3.35 -2.91 5.67
CA PHE A 121 4.00 -3.63 4.57
C PHE A 121 3.43 -5.03 4.43
N THR A 122 2.63 -5.26 3.39
CA THR A 122 1.92 -6.54 3.17
C THR A 122 2.01 -7.05 1.74
N SER A 123 2.85 -6.46 0.90
CA SER A 123 2.84 -6.70 -0.55
C SER A 123 4.22 -7.14 -1.04
N PRO A 124 4.63 -8.40 -0.77
CA PRO A 124 5.82 -8.95 -1.39
C PRO A 124 5.63 -9.11 -2.91
N PRO A 125 6.72 -9.17 -3.68
CA PRO A 125 6.61 -9.29 -5.12
C PRO A 125 6.21 -10.72 -5.52
N ILE A 126 5.41 -10.82 -6.58
CA ILE A 126 4.84 -12.08 -7.05
C ILE A 126 5.60 -12.58 -8.26
N TRP A 127 5.76 -13.90 -8.33
CA TRP A 127 6.30 -14.51 -9.53
C TRP A 127 5.29 -14.38 -10.68
N LEU A 128 5.72 -13.68 -11.71
CA LEU A 128 4.98 -13.49 -12.95
C LEU A 128 5.94 -13.73 -14.11
N PRO A 129 5.47 -14.39 -15.20
CA PRO A 129 6.31 -14.61 -16.36
C PRO A 129 6.71 -13.27 -16.99
N ASN A 130 7.91 -13.18 -17.55
CA ASN A 130 8.40 -11.95 -18.21
C ASN A 130 7.42 -11.47 -19.29
N SER A 131 6.77 -12.39 -20.00
CA SER A 131 5.76 -12.06 -21.00
C SER A 131 4.58 -11.27 -20.44
N HIS A 132 4.19 -11.49 -19.17
CA HIS A 132 3.15 -10.68 -18.53
C HIS A 132 3.60 -9.22 -18.45
N TRP A 133 4.80 -8.97 -17.95
CA TRP A 133 5.34 -7.61 -17.80
C TRP A 133 5.53 -6.90 -19.14
N GLU A 134 6.10 -7.61 -20.11
CA GLU A 134 6.33 -7.06 -21.44
C GLU A 134 5.02 -6.80 -22.17
N ASN A 135 4.03 -7.70 -22.08
CA ASN A 135 2.76 -7.55 -22.78
C ASN A 135 1.86 -6.49 -22.13
N CYS A 136 1.74 -6.51 -20.80
CA CYS A 136 0.83 -5.64 -20.06
C CYS A 136 1.43 -4.26 -19.74
N PHE A 137 2.71 -4.18 -19.41
CA PHE A 137 3.33 -2.96 -18.88
C PHE A 137 4.46 -2.38 -19.74
N LYS A 138 4.87 -3.07 -20.82
CA LYS A 138 5.87 -2.58 -21.78
C LYS A 138 7.24 -2.28 -21.14
N PHE A 139 7.63 -3.07 -20.15
CA PHE A 139 8.97 -3.06 -19.56
C PHE A 139 9.37 -4.45 -19.05
N LYS A 140 10.67 -4.65 -18.83
CA LYS A 140 11.20 -5.83 -18.12
C LYS A 140 11.39 -5.47 -16.64
N PRO A 141 10.82 -6.24 -15.70
CA PRO A 141 11.02 -5.97 -14.29
C PRO A 141 12.45 -6.33 -13.88
N PHE A 142 12.91 -5.78 -12.75
CA PHE A 142 14.11 -6.31 -12.11
C PHE A 142 13.93 -7.77 -11.70
N PRO A 143 15.03 -8.53 -11.51
CA PRO A 143 14.95 -9.89 -11.01
C PRO A 143 14.10 -9.98 -9.74
N LEU A 144 13.20 -10.96 -9.67
CA LEU A 144 12.17 -11.06 -8.62
C LEU A 144 12.75 -10.97 -7.19
N LYS A 145 13.86 -11.68 -6.92
CA LYS A 145 14.53 -11.65 -5.61
C LYS A 145 15.09 -10.27 -5.26
N ILE A 146 15.55 -9.52 -6.26
CA ILE A 146 16.07 -8.17 -6.05
C ILE A 146 14.93 -7.21 -5.68
N ARG A 147 13.79 -7.30 -6.36
CA ARG A 147 12.57 -6.54 -6.01
C ARG A 147 12.13 -6.84 -4.58
N GLY A 148 12.18 -8.12 -4.20
CA GLY A 148 11.89 -8.57 -2.85
C GLY A 148 12.80 -8.00 -1.79
N GLN A 149 14.11 -8.04 -2.06
CA GLN A 149 15.10 -7.46 -1.16
C GLN A 149 14.92 -5.94 -1.03
N MET A 150 14.66 -5.22 -2.13
CA MET A 150 14.37 -3.78 -2.10
C MET A 150 13.18 -3.44 -1.20
N LEU A 151 12.11 -4.25 -1.23
CA LEU A 151 10.94 -4.06 -0.36
C LEU A 151 11.26 -4.33 1.11
N LEU A 152 12.05 -5.37 1.40
CA LEU A 152 12.51 -5.65 2.76
C LEU A 152 13.42 -4.54 3.31
N ASP A 153 14.35 -4.05 2.49
CA ASP A 153 15.26 -2.95 2.85
C ASP A 153 14.44 -1.69 3.13
N PHE A 154 13.50 -1.34 2.24
CA PHE A 154 12.59 -0.22 2.43
C PHE A 154 11.78 -0.34 3.73
N ALA A 155 11.13 -1.49 3.96
CA ALA A 155 10.35 -1.73 5.16
C ALA A 155 11.22 -1.65 6.43
N SER A 156 12.43 -2.22 6.40
CA SER A 156 13.38 -2.17 7.52
C SER A 156 13.78 -0.73 7.85
N GLU A 157 14.16 0.06 6.85
CA GLU A 157 14.58 1.45 7.06
C GLU A 157 13.43 2.33 7.58
N VAL A 158 12.22 2.19 7.06
CA VAL A 158 11.06 2.92 7.61
C VAL A 158 10.78 2.51 9.06
N SER A 159 10.90 1.21 9.37
CA SER A 159 10.65 0.69 10.72
C SER A 159 11.66 1.17 11.76
N LYS A 160 12.86 1.59 11.35
CA LYS A 160 13.85 2.25 12.23
C LYS A 160 13.46 3.68 12.59
N LEU A 161 12.63 4.33 11.77
CA LEU A 161 12.26 5.75 11.91
C LEU A 161 10.89 5.94 12.57
N THR A 162 10.03 4.93 12.54
CA THR A 162 8.68 4.98 13.09
C THR A 162 8.17 3.58 13.42
N THR A 163 7.26 3.48 14.38
CA THR A 163 6.43 2.29 14.56
C THR A 163 5.70 1.97 13.26
N SER A 164 5.85 0.73 12.81
CA SER A 164 5.31 0.18 11.57
C SER A 164 4.74 -1.21 11.82
N ILE A 165 3.96 -1.71 10.85
CA ILE A 165 3.41 -3.06 10.85
C ILE A 165 4.00 -3.78 9.65
N ASN A 166 4.94 -4.68 9.88
CA ASN A 166 5.62 -5.41 8.82
C ASN A 166 5.13 -6.85 8.79
N CYS A 167 4.41 -7.22 7.71
CA CYS A 167 3.95 -8.59 7.49
C CYS A 167 4.74 -9.31 6.40
N LEU A 168 5.77 -8.67 5.82
CA LEU A 168 6.50 -9.23 4.69
C LEU A 168 7.19 -10.55 5.08
N ASP A 169 7.72 -10.65 6.29
CA ASP A 169 8.40 -11.84 6.82
C ASP A 169 7.51 -13.10 6.80
N LYS A 170 6.21 -12.93 7.06
CA LYS A 170 5.22 -14.02 7.03
C LYS A 170 4.62 -14.26 5.65
N LEU A 171 4.75 -13.30 4.73
CA LEU A 171 4.16 -13.38 3.38
C LEU A 171 5.18 -13.82 2.31
N ILE A 172 6.47 -13.89 2.63
CA ILE A 172 7.53 -14.36 1.73
C ILE A 172 7.91 -15.82 1.98
N VAL A 173 8.53 -16.46 0.99
CA VAL A 173 9.12 -17.80 1.13
C VAL A 173 10.23 -17.82 2.19
N SER A 174 11.15 -16.84 2.16
CA SER A 174 12.16 -16.62 3.20
C SER A 174 12.94 -15.33 2.95
N TYR A 175 13.73 -14.86 3.92
CA TYR A 175 14.67 -13.75 3.69
C TYR A 175 15.72 -14.02 2.59
N LYS A 176 16.10 -15.28 2.36
CA LYS A 176 17.02 -15.66 1.25
C LYS A 176 16.32 -15.74 -0.11
N ASN A 177 14.99 -15.83 -0.10
CA ASN A 177 14.15 -15.86 -1.29
C ASN A 177 12.92 -14.96 -1.04
N PRO A 178 13.11 -13.62 -1.05
CA PRO A 178 12.11 -12.67 -0.55
C PRO A 178 10.99 -12.43 -1.57
N VAL A 179 10.29 -13.50 -1.94
CA VAL A 179 9.23 -13.53 -2.95
C VAL A 179 7.96 -14.03 -2.28
N CYS A 180 6.79 -13.62 -2.77
CA CYS A 180 5.51 -14.05 -2.22
C CYS A 180 5.44 -15.58 -2.08
N SER A 181 4.98 -16.05 -0.92
CA SER A 181 4.73 -17.48 -0.68
C SER A 181 3.67 -18.00 -1.66
N PRO A 182 3.80 -19.25 -2.16
CA PRO A 182 2.75 -19.89 -2.94
C PRO A 182 1.38 -19.89 -2.24
N ASP A 183 1.35 -19.94 -0.90
CA ASP A 183 0.12 -19.93 -0.10
C ASP A 183 -0.68 -18.61 -0.25
N TYR A 184 -0.02 -17.53 -0.66
CA TYR A 184 -0.62 -16.20 -0.85
C TYR A 184 -0.58 -15.77 -2.32
N THR A 185 -0.41 -16.71 -3.25
CA THR A 185 -0.39 -16.43 -4.68
C THR A 185 -1.71 -16.86 -5.31
N ARG A 186 -2.32 -15.97 -6.11
CA ARG A 186 -3.58 -16.27 -6.79
C ARG A 186 -3.39 -17.37 -7.84
N ALA A 187 -4.41 -18.20 -8.01
CA ALA A 187 -4.44 -19.19 -9.10
C ALA A 187 -4.44 -18.53 -10.50
N ARG A 188 -5.02 -17.33 -10.63
CA ARG A 188 -4.99 -16.54 -11.87
C ARG A 188 -3.86 -15.51 -11.81
N VAL A 189 -3.23 -15.28 -12.97
CA VAL A 189 -2.13 -14.31 -13.13
C VAL A 189 -2.54 -12.93 -12.60
N SER A 190 -1.85 -12.47 -11.56
CA SER A 190 -2.03 -11.17 -10.93
C SER A 190 -0.73 -10.72 -10.27
N HIS A 191 -0.47 -9.41 -10.28
CA HIS A 191 0.66 -8.81 -9.53
C HIS A 191 0.30 -8.49 -8.08
N HIS A 192 -0.93 -8.78 -7.64
CA HIS A 192 -1.37 -8.67 -6.26
C HIS A 192 -1.43 -10.03 -5.58
N ILE A 193 -1.17 -10.05 -4.27
CA ILE A 193 -1.28 -11.29 -3.50
C ILE A 193 -2.74 -11.77 -3.50
N ASP A 194 -2.95 -13.01 -3.12
CA ASP A 194 -4.28 -13.51 -2.86
C ASP A 194 -4.84 -12.86 -1.59
N PHE A 195 -5.72 -11.86 -1.80
CA PHE A 195 -6.34 -11.12 -0.71
C PHE A 195 -7.29 -11.99 0.13
N ILE A 196 -7.81 -13.09 -0.43
CA ILE A 196 -8.69 -14.01 0.30
C ILE A 196 -7.85 -14.83 1.27
N GLU A 197 -6.74 -15.39 0.81
CA GLU A 197 -5.85 -16.23 1.63
C GLU A 197 -5.06 -15.41 2.66
N ALA A 198 -4.68 -14.17 2.33
CA ALA A 198 -3.86 -13.33 3.20
C ALA A 198 -4.65 -12.53 4.27
N GLN A 199 -5.99 -12.46 4.19
CA GLN A 199 -6.78 -11.58 5.05
C GLN A 199 -6.59 -11.86 6.55
N ASP A 200 -6.47 -13.13 6.94
CA ASP A 200 -6.35 -13.52 8.35
C ASP A 200 -4.98 -13.22 8.94
N LEU A 201 -3.93 -13.50 8.16
CA LEU A 201 -2.56 -13.22 8.57
C LEU A 201 -2.37 -11.72 8.83
N ILE A 202 -2.87 -10.89 7.91
CA ILE A 202 -2.74 -9.44 8.04
C ILE A 202 -3.64 -8.92 9.15
N TYR A 203 -4.87 -9.42 9.27
CA TYR A 203 -5.75 -9.02 10.37
C TYR A 203 -5.14 -9.37 11.73
N SER A 204 -4.50 -10.53 11.88
CA SER A 204 -3.82 -10.91 13.12
C SER A 204 -2.70 -9.94 13.50
N ALA A 205 -1.99 -9.36 12.52
CA ALA A 205 -0.98 -8.33 12.79
C ALA A 205 -1.59 -6.97 13.18
N LEU A 206 -2.83 -6.70 12.73
CA LEU A 206 -3.56 -5.47 13.04
C LEU A 206 -4.32 -5.55 14.36
N SER A 207 -4.80 -6.72 14.75
CA SER A 207 -5.71 -6.92 15.89
C SER A 207 -5.10 -6.53 17.24
N GLU A 208 -3.78 -6.40 17.30
CA GLU A 208 -3.05 -5.93 18.49
C GLU A 208 -3.17 -4.41 18.70
N LEU A 209 -3.57 -3.65 17.68
CA LEU A 209 -3.76 -2.22 17.81
C LEU A 209 -5.01 -1.92 18.65
N GLU A 210 -4.83 -1.12 19.70
CA GLU A 210 -5.92 -0.72 20.59
C GLU A 210 -7.03 0.01 19.81
N GLY A 211 -8.25 -0.54 19.85
CA GLY A 211 -9.41 0.02 19.17
C GLY A 211 -9.48 -0.32 17.68
N MET A 212 -8.68 -1.29 17.18
CA MET A 212 -8.81 -1.79 15.82
C MET A 212 -10.23 -2.28 15.52
N LEU A 213 -10.68 -2.05 14.27
CA LEU A 213 -11.97 -2.56 13.80
C LEU A 213 -11.99 -4.10 13.81
N SER A 214 -13.16 -4.67 14.07
CA SER A 214 -13.37 -6.10 13.88
C SER A 214 -13.19 -6.48 12.40
N GLN A 215 -12.56 -7.64 12.15
CA GLN A 215 -12.57 -8.25 10.82
C GLN A 215 -14.02 -8.48 10.39
N ARG A 216 -14.31 -8.29 9.10
CA ARG A 216 -15.65 -8.58 8.58
C ARG A 216 -16.02 -10.03 8.84
N ASN A 217 -17.29 -10.24 9.16
CA ASN A 217 -17.90 -11.54 9.29
C ASN A 217 -19.24 -11.53 8.53
N PRO A 218 -19.43 -12.36 7.48
CA PRO A 218 -18.49 -13.37 6.97
C PRO A 218 -17.29 -12.75 6.22
N LYS A 219 -16.19 -13.52 6.20
CA LYS A 219 -15.00 -13.23 5.40
C LYS A 219 -15.34 -13.15 3.92
N HIS A 220 -14.57 -12.35 3.18
CA HIS A 220 -14.73 -12.31 1.74
C HIS A 220 -14.01 -13.52 1.11
N THR A 221 -14.69 -14.21 0.20
CA THR A 221 -14.23 -15.49 -0.39
C THR A 221 -14.22 -15.46 -1.92
N VAL A 222 -14.49 -14.31 -2.53
CA VAL A 222 -14.50 -14.12 -3.98
C VAL A 222 -13.69 -12.87 -4.28
N HIS A 223 -12.91 -12.85 -5.36
CA HIS A 223 -12.21 -11.62 -5.71
C HIS A 223 -13.19 -10.56 -6.24
N TYR A 224 -13.06 -9.33 -5.74
CA TYR A 224 -13.77 -8.18 -6.30
C TYR A 224 -13.43 -8.00 -7.79
N ILE A 225 -14.42 -7.52 -8.55
CA ILE A 225 -14.19 -7.10 -9.92
C ILE A 225 -13.25 -5.90 -9.89
N HIS A 226 -12.09 -6.03 -10.54
CA HIS A 226 -11.11 -4.97 -10.60
C HIS A 226 -11.72 -3.70 -11.20
N LYS A 227 -11.55 -2.58 -10.50
CA LYS A 227 -11.88 -1.23 -10.99
C LYS A 227 -10.63 -0.38 -10.97
N ASN A 228 -10.17 -0.03 -12.17
CA ASN A 228 -9.01 0.81 -12.32
C ASN A 228 -9.39 2.28 -12.08
N VAL A 229 -9.26 2.72 -10.83
CA VAL A 229 -9.26 4.14 -10.46
C VAL A 229 -7.84 4.49 -10.03
N GLY A 230 -7.15 5.23 -10.88
CA GLY A 230 -5.78 5.67 -10.63
C GLY A 230 -5.71 6.97 -9.84
N ILE A 231 -4.55 7.23 -9.24
CA ILE A 231 -4.32 8.49 -8.50
C ILE A 231 -4.52 9.73 -9.38
N ASP A 232 -4.20 9.66 -10.68
CA ASP A 232 -4.41 10.78 -11.61
C ASP A 232 -5.90 11.07 -11.85
N THR A 233 -6.76 10.05 -11.83
CA THR A 233 -8.21 10.25 -11.88
C THR A 233 -8.71 10.94 -10.62
N VAL A 234 -8.25 10.50 -9.45
CA VAL A 234 -8.60 11.12 -8.15
C VAL A 234 -8.16 12.60 -8.12
N ARG A 235 -6.94 12.90 -8.59
CA ARG A 235 -6.43 14.27 -8.73
C ARG A 235 -7.28 15.11 -9.68
N LYS A 236 -7.63 14.56 -10.85
CA LYS A 236 -8.41 15.29 -11.86
C LYS A 236 -9.83 15.57 -11.39
N GLU A 237 -10.50 14.59 -10.80
CA GLU A 237 -11.90 14.68 -10.41
C GLU A 237 -12.11 15.29 -9.03
N GLN A 238 -11.02 15.41 -8.25
CA GLN A 238 -11.03 15.92 -6.88
C GLN A 238 -12.04 15.17 -5.99
N LYS A 239 -12.13 13.85 -6.21
CA LYS A 239 -13.04 12.96 -5.49
C LYS A 239 -12.31 11.69 -5.07
N PRO A 240 -12.56 11.17 -3.86
CA PRO A 240 -12.10 9.84 -3.47
C PRO A 240 -12.56 8.78 -4.47
N ARG A 241 -11.80 7.70 -4.61
CA ARG A 241 -12.30 6.51 -5.30
C ARG A 241 -13.56 5.98 -4.60
N GLU A 242 -14.41 5.30 -5.35
CA GLU A 242 -15.46 4.48 -4.75
C GLU A 242 -14.86 3.31 -3.96
N ASN A 243 -15.49 2.95 -2.85
CA ASN A 243 -15.14 1.73 -2.11
C ASN A 243 -15.33 0.50 -3.02
N THR A 244 -14.33 -0.37 -3.08
CA THR A 244 -14.36 -1.60 -3.89
C THR A 244 -15.51 -2.52 -3.49
N CYS A 245 -15.89 -2.49 -2.21
CA CYS A 245 -16.94 -3.32 -1.64
C CYS A 245 -18.36 -2.94 -2.07
N ARG A 246 -18.57 -1.77 -2.69
CA ARG A 246 -19.87 -1.16 -3.09
C ARG A 246 -21.09 -1.62 -2.31
#